data_AF-A0ABD2X487-F1
#
_entry.id   AF-A0ABD2X487-F1
#
_cell.length_a   1.000
_cell.length_b   1.000
_cell.length_c   1.000
_cell.angle_alpha   90.00
_cell.angle_beta   90.00
_cell.angle_gamma   90.00
#
_symmetry.space_group_name_H-M   'P 1'
#
loop_
_entity.id
_entity.type
_entity.pdbx_description
1 polymer ?
#
loop_
_entity_poly.entity_id
_entity_poly.type
_entity_poly.pdbx_seq_one_letter_code
_entity_poly.pdbx_strand_id
1 'polypeptide(L)' 'MAFLNIDNPHNEDSVPDVEILLTILSKKEFYFLPILIQPKSRGQVLLKSSNPKDDPVVVPNYFSEKDDVEKDESL' A
#
# COMPACT_ATOMS: atom_id res chain seq x y z
N MET A 1 -11.79 29.37 -1.66
CA MET A 1 -11.23 28.45 -0.65
C MET A 1 -12.29 27.40 -0.38
N ALA A 2 -12.19 26.25 -1.04
CA ALA A 2 -13.20 25.21 -0.95
C ALA A 2 -12.88 24.29 0.24
N PHE A 3 -13.80 24.23 1.17
CA PHE A 3 -13.79 23.26 2.25
C PHE A 3 -14.00 21.88 1.62
N LEU A 4 -13.07 20.94 1.84
CA LEU A 4 -13.28 19.55 1.49
C LEU A 4 -14.29 18.99 2.50
N ASN A 5 -15.48 18.64 2.01
CA ASN A 5 -16.54 17.97 2.75
C ASN A 5 -16.08 16.54 3.09
N ILE A 6 -15.79 16.30 4.36
CA ILE A 6 -15.26 15.03 4.88
C ILE A 6 -16.35 13.95 5.02
N ASP A 7 -17.64 14.31 4.87
CA ASP A 7 -18.76 13.40 5.15
C ASP A 7 -19.37 12.69 3.92
N ASN A 8 -18.68 12.63 2.77
CA ASN A 8 -19.20 11.92 1.58
C ASN A 8 -18.43 10.62 1.28
N PRO A 9 -18.96 9.43 1.63
CA PRO A 9 -18.28 8.14 1.44
C PRO A 9 -18.19 7.66 -0.02
N HIS A 10 -18.61 8.49 -0.99
CA HIS A 10 -18.50 8.23 -2.44
C HIS A 10 -17.65 9.30 -3.16
N ASN A 11 -16.72 9.96 -2.47
CA ASN A 11 -15.75 10.86 -3.11
C ASN A 11 -14.57 10.05 -3.67
N GLU A 12 -14.46 9.97 -4.98
CA GLU A 12 -13.37 9.30 -5.71
C GLU A 12 -12.00 10.00 -5.51
N ASP A 13 -11.98 11.20 -4.92
CA ASP A 13 -10.78 12.01 -4.65
C ASP A 13 -10.32 11.98 -3.18
N SER A 14 -11.02 11.28 -2.27
CA SER A 14 -10.47 11.02 -0.93
C SER A 14 -9.48 9.87 -1.04
N VAL A 15 -8.19 10.18 -1.21
CA VAL A 15 -7.13 9.17 -1.15
C VAL A 15 -6.98 8.75 0.32
N PRO A 16 -7.56 7.61 0.73
CA PRO A 16 -7.66 7.25 2.14
C PRO A 16 -6.28 7.10 2.78
N ASP A 17 -5.27 6.72 1.98
CA ASP A 17 -3.90 6.48 2.43
C ASP A 17 -3.22 7.76 2.97
N VAL A 18 -3.48 8.91 2.35
CA VAL A 18 -2.87 10.20 2.76
C VAL A 18 -3.51 10.71 4.05
N GLU A 19 -4.82 10.53 4.19
CA GLU A 19 -5.58 10.92 5.37
C GLU A 19 -5.22 10.04 6.58
N ILE A 20 -5.05 8.73 6.37
CA ILE A 20 -4.54 7.80 7.38
C ILE A 20 -3.13 8.22 7.82
N LEU A 21 -2.24 8.52 6.88
CA LEU A 21 -0.88 8.98 7.20
C LEU A 21 -0.90 10.29 8.00
N LEU A 22 -1.70 11.27 7.58
CA LEU A 22 -1.82 12.54 8.29
C LEU A 22 -2.39 12.36 9.70
N THR A 23 -3.39 11.47 9.84
CA THR A 23 -3.99 11.11 11.14
C THR A 23 -2.96 10.45 12.04
N ILE A 24 -2.18 9.51 11.52
CA ILE A 24 -1.06 8.86 12.21
C ILE A 24 -0.07 9.93 12.71
N LEU A 25 0.35 10.85 11.83
CA LEU A 25 1.33 11.88 12.17
C LEU A 25 0.80 12.97 13.12
N SER A 26 -0.51 13.21 13.16
CA SER A 26 -1.13 14.25 13.98
C SER A 26 -1.31 13.88 15.46
N LYS A 27 -1.31 12.59 15.79
CA LYS A 27 -1.49 12.11 17.16
C LYS A 27 -0.14 11.97 17.86
N LYS A 28 -0.10 12.33 19.15
CA LYS A 28 1.04 12.05 20.03
C LYS A 28 1.02 10.58 20.46
N GLU A 29 1.27 9.71 19.50
CA GLU A 29 1.37 8.27 19.67
C GLU A 29 2.68 7.78 19.05
N PHE A 30 3.17 6.63 19.50
CA PHE A 30 4.34 6.00 18.91
C PHE A 30 3.89 4.98 17.86
N TYR A 31 4.48 5.03 16.67
CA TYR A 31 4.15 4.12 15.57
C TYR A 31 5.35 3.24 15.21
N PHE A 32 5.08 1.96 15.00
CA PHE A 32 6.05 1.00 14.49
C PHE A 32 5.57 0.49 13.13
N LEU A 33 6.30 0.87 12.07
CA LEU A 33 5.97 0.55 10.68
C LEU A 33 7.09 -0.31 10.08
N PRO A 34 7.08 -1.63 10.33
CA PRO A 34 8.10 -2.51 9.77
C PRO A 34 7.90 -2.64 8.25
N ILE A 35 9.00 -2.51 7.51
CA ILE A 35 9.04 -2.69 6.05
C ILE A 35 10.13 -3.73 5.74
N LEU A 36 9.81 -4.69 4.88
CA LEU A 36 10.80 -5.62 4.33
C LEU A 36 11.69 -4.87 3.33
N ILE A 37 12.97 -4.69 3.65
CA ILE A 37 13.92 -3.92 2.81
C ILE A 37 14.29 -4.69 1.53
N GLN A 38 14.40 -6.01 1.63
CA GLN A 38 14.81 -6.87 0.52
C GLN A 38 13.99 -8.16 0.50
N PRO A 39 12.69 -8.09 0.14
CA PRO A 39 11.90 -9.29 -0.03
C PRO A 39 12.48 -10.13 -1.18
N LYS A 40 12.45 -11.45 -1.06
CA LYS A 40 12.72 -12.40 -2.15
C LYS A 40 11.50 -12.60 -3.04
N SER A 41 10.28 -12.47 -2.51
CA SER A 41 9.04 -12.55 -3.29
C SER A 41 9.01 -11.56 -4.45
N ARG A 42 8.46 -11.99 -5.59
CA ARG A 42 8.37 -11.18 -6.81
C ARG A 42 6.95 -11.19 -7.35
N GLY A 43 6.37 -10.00 -7.45
CA GLY A 43 5.12 -9.74 -8.13
C GLY A 43 5.31 -9.46 -9.63
N GLN A 44 4.19 -9.22 -10.31
CA GLN A 44 4.15 -8.81 -11.71
C GLN A 44 3.01 -7.81 -11.95
N VAL A 45 3.20 -6.94 -12.93
CA VAL A 45 2.18 -6.01 -13.43
C VAL A 45 1.98 -6.30 -14.89
N LEU A 46 0.74 -6.60 -15.27
CA LEU A 46 0.37 -6.99 -16.62
C LEU A 46 -0.61 -5.96 -17.20
N LEU A 47 -0.47 -5.66 -18.49
CA LEU A 47 -1.47 -4.88 -19.19
C LEU A 47 -2.76 -5.71 -19.29
N LYS A 48 -3.87 -5.11 -18.88
CA LYS A 48 -5.20 -5.74 -18.97
C LYS A 48 -5.70 -5.77 -20.42
N SER A 49 -5.37 -4.74 -21.20
CA SER A 49 -5.72 -4.62 -22.62
C SER A 49 -4.73 -3.70 -23.34
N SER A 50 -4.95 -3.48 -24.65
CA SER A 50 -4.22 -2.47 -25.42
C SER A 50 -4.66 -1.03 -25.16
N ASN A 51 -5.76 -0.81 -24.42
CA ASN A 51 -6.24 0.52 -24.05
C ASN A 51 -5.42 1.06 -22.86
N PRO A 52 -4.70 2.18 -23.00
CA PRO A 52 -3.87 2.73 -21.92
C PRO A 52 -4.68 3.32 -20.75
N LYS A 53 -6.00 3.45 -20.88
CA LYS A 53 -6.88 3.91 -19.79
C LYS A 53 -7.40 2.76 -18.91
N ASP A 54 -7.22 1.52 -19.34
CA ASP A 54 -7.65 0.38 -18.53
C ASP A 54 -6.62 0.13 -17.43
N ASP A 55 -7.09 -0.05 -16.20
CA ASP A 55 -6.21 -0.37 -15.08
C ASP A 55 -5.43 -1.66 -15.35
N PRO A 56 -4.12 -1.69 -15.02
CA PRO A 56 -3.32 -2.90 -15.15
C PRO A 56 -3.75 -3.96 -14.15
N VAL A 57 -3.44 -5.22 -14.46
CA VAL A 57 -3.57 -6.31 -13.50
C VAL A 57 -2.31 -6.32 -12.65
N VAL A 58 -2.45 -6.08 -11.34
CA VAL A 58 -1.36 -6.14 -10.37
C VAL A 58 -1.45 -7.45 -9.60
N VAL A 59 -0.38 -8.24 -9.64
CA VAL A 59 -0.25 -9.49 -8.88
C VAL A 59 0.95 -9.33 -7.95
N PRO A 60 0.75 -8.89 -6.69
CA PRO A 60 1.86 -8.53 -5.82
C PRO A 60 2.73 -9.71 -5.36
N ASN A 61 2.14 -10.90 -5.21
CA ASN A 61 2.80 -12.10 -4.67
C ASN A 61 3.52 -11.84 -3.33
N TYR A 62 2.92 -11.07 -2.42
CA TYR A 62 3.54 -10.84 -1.11
C TYR A 62 3.72 -12.16 -0.35
N PHE A 63 4.89 -12.33 0.26
CA PHE A 63 5.24 -13.51 1.07
C PHE A 63 5.11 -14.83 0.31
N SER A 64 5.28 -14.81 -1.02
CA SER A 64 5.34 -16.04 -1.83
C SER A 64 6.58 -16.86 -1.52
N GLU A 65 7.67 -16.21 -1.13
CA GLU A 65 8.90 -16.84 -0.64
C GLU A 65 8.86 -16.95 0.88
N LYS A 66 9.16 -18.15 1.39
CA LYS A 66 9.12 -18.47 2.84
C LYS A 66 10.08 -17.60 3.65
N ASP A 67 11.22 -17.26 3.05
CA ASP A 67 12.28 -16.43 3.63
C ASP A 67 11.84 -14.97 3.91
N ASP A 68 10.72 -14.52 3.35
CA ASP A 68 10.17 -13.18 3.63
C ASP A 68 9.41 -13.10 4.96
N VAL A 69 9.07 -14.26 5.54
CA VAL A 69 8.33 -14.38 6.81
C VAL A 69 9.22 -14.97 7.90
N GLU A 70 10.06 -15.94 7.53
CA GLU A 70 10.91 -16.63 8.48
C GLU A 70 12.23 -15.88 8.69
N LYS A 71 12.63 -15.76 9.97
CA LYS A 71 13.99 -15.32 10.28
C LYS A 71 14.95 -16.41 9.85
N ASP A 72 16.04 -15.99 9.22
CA ASP A 72 17.23 -16.81 9.09
C ASP A 72 17.71 -17.18 10.51
N GLU A 73 17.43 -18.40 10.98
CA GLU A 73 17.75 -18.88 12.35
C GLU A 73 19.25 -19.18 12.54
N SER A 74 20.12 -18.62 11.68
CA SER A 74 21.56 -18.92 11.63
C SER A 74 22.43 -18.12 12.61
N LEU A 75 21.88 -17.71 13.77
CA LEU A 75 22.63 -17.06 14.88
C LEU A 75 22.34 -17.69 16.25
#